data_AF-X6H0F8-F1
#
_entry.id   AF-X6H0F8-F1
#
_cell.length_a   1.000
_cell.length_b   1.000
_cell.length_c   1.000
_cell.angle_alpha   90.00
_cell.angle_beta   90.00
_cell.angle_gamma   90.00
#
_symmetry.space_group_name_H-M   'P 1'
#
loop_
_entity.id
_entity.type
_entity.pdbx_description
1 polymer ?
#
loop_
_entity_poly.entity_id
_entity_poly.type
_entity_poly.pdbx_seq_one_letter_code
_entity_poly.pdbx_strand_id
1 'polypeptide(L)' 'MQETSQPVPWKMGDAPRDFIDTMVKAIVALEIEITGLVGKSKLSQNKEVRDIQNPGEMLRAQGAIAMGEAMLAAAAAKSQ' A
#
# COMPACT_ATOMS: atom_id res chain seq x y z
N MET A 1 23.04 -1.73 2.40
CA MET A 1 24.24 -1.84 1.53
C MET A 1 23.79 -1.37 0.15
N GLN A 2 24.31 -0.25 -0.34
CA GLN A 2 23.86 0.41 -1.58
C GLN A 2 25.00 0.33 -2.59
N GLU A 3 24.75 -0.27 -3.76
CA GLU A 3 25.75 -0.50 -4.83
C GLU A 3 26.48 0.77 -5.28
N THR A 4 25.81 1.91 -5.16
CA THR A 4 26.35 3.24 -5.50
C THR A 4 27.55 3.64 -4.63
N SER A 5 27.72 3.02 -3.46
CA SER A 5 28.83 3.32 -2.54
C SER A 5 30.06 2.41 -2.75
N GLN A 6 30.06 1.50 -3.74
CA GLN A 6 31.20 0.65 -4.02
C GLN A 6 32.29 1.41 -4.82
N PRO A 7 33.60 1.10 -4.60
CA PRO A 7 34.69 1.71 -5.38
C PRO A 7 34.59 1.49 -6.89
N VAL A 8 34.00 0.38 -7.30
CA VAL A 8 33.64 0.09 -8.69
C VAL A 8 32.15 -0.26 -8.71
N PRO A 9 31.25 0.72 -8.95
CA PRO A 9 29.82 0.48 -9.01
C PRO A 9 29.49 -0.36 -10.25
N TRP A 10 28.66 -1.38 -10.09
CA TRP A 10 28.17 -2.14 -11.23
C TRP A 10 27.32 -1.26 -12.15
N LYS A 11 27.56 -1.36 -13.46
CA LYS A 11 26.72 -0.75 -14.50
C LYS A 11 26.24 -1.82 -15.48
N MET A 12 25.06 -1.59 -16.07
CA MET A 12 24.49 -2.47 -17.09
C MET A 12 25.46 -2.74 -18.26
N GLY A 13 26.35 -1.79 -18.58
CA GLY A 13 27.37 -1.92 -19.62
C GLY A 13 28.57 -2.81 -19.27
N ASP A 14 28.68 -3.32 -18.04
CA ASP A 14 29.71 -4.29 -17.65
C ASP A 14 29.36 -5.72 -18.09
N ALA A 15 28.09 -5.98 -18.41
CA ALA A 15 27.64 -7.26 -18.91
C ALA A 15 27.91 -7.39 -20.42
N PRO A 16 28.31 -8.57 -20.92
CA PRO A 16 28.40 -8.83 -22.35
C PRO A 16 27.06 -8.56 -23.05
N ARG A 17 27.11 -7.92 -24.21
CA ARG A 17 25.90 -7.53 -24.96
C ARG A 17 25.00 -8.72 -25.29
N ASP A 18 25.58 -9.82 -25.73
CA ASP A 18 24.84 -11.04 -26.10
C ASP A 18 24.11 -11.67 -24.91
N PHE A 19 24.67 -11.51 -23.71
CA PHE A 19 24.03 -11.96 -22.47
C PHE A 19 22.80 -11.11 -22.15
N ILE A 20 22.92 -9.78 -22.22
CA ILE A 20 21.78 -8.86 -22.05
C ILE A 20 20.71 -9.12 -23.12
N ASP A 21 21.10 -9.27 -24.38
CA ASP A 21 20.16 -9.53 -25.48
C ASP A 21 19.40 -10.85 -25.30
N THR A 22 20.05 -11.88 -24.76
CA THR A 22 19.41 -13.16 -24.43
C THR A 22 18.45 -13.02 -23.26
N MET A 23 18.85 -12.33 -22.20
CA MET A 23 18.01 -12.12 -21.03
C MET A 23 16.79 -11.26 -21.35
N VAL A 24 16.94 -10.20 -22.14
CA VAL A 24 15.82 -9.34 -22.56
C VAL A 24 14.79 -10.13 -23.37
N LYS A 25 15.21 -11.05 -24.24
CA LYS A 25 14.29 -11.93 -24.98
C LYS A 25 13.47 -12.87 -24.09
N ALA A 26 13.96 -13.16 -22.88
CA ALA A 26 13.25 -14.01 -21.91
C ALA A 26 12.30 -13.21 -20.99
N ILE A 27 12.29 -11.88 -21.09
CA ILE A 27 11.43 -11.03 -20.27
C ILE A 27 10.06 -10.89 -20.94
N VAL A 28 9.00 -11.14 -20.17
CA VAL A 28 7.63 -10.79 -20.55
C VAL A 28 7.30 -9.43 -19.93
N ALA A 29 7.18 -8.41 -20.77
CA ALA A 29 6.77 -7.08 -20.33
C ALA A 29 5.25 -7.06 -20.09
N LEU A 30 4.83 -6.51 -18.96
CA LEU A 30 3.43 -6.26 -18.64
C LEU A 30 3.24 -4.75 -18.46
N GLU A 31 2.25 -4.21 -19.16
CA GLU A 31 1.77 -2.85 -18.95
C GLU A 31 0.36 -2.95 -18.36
N ILE A 32 0.15 -2.24 -17.24
CA ILE A 32 -1.15 -2.20 -16.57
C ILE A 32 -1.62 -0.76 -16.59
N GLU A 33 -2.57 -0.46 -17.46
CA GLU A 33 -3.25 0.82 -17.48
C GLU A 33 -4.17 0.94 -16.26
N ILE A 34 -4.06 2.05 -15.52
CA ILE A 34 -4.94 2.33 -14.39
C ILE A 34 -6.29 2.81 -14.95
N THR A 35 -7.27 1.91 -15.04
CA THR A 35 -8.63 2.28 -15.48
C THR A 35 -9.51 2.81 -14.35
N GLY A 36 -9.07 2.65 -13.09
CA GLY A 36 -9.78 3.14 -11.92
C GLY A 36 -9.18 2.67 -10.60
N LEU A 37 -9.57 3.33 -9.52
CA LEU A 37 -9.16 3.01 -8.16
C LEU A 37 -10.41 2.76 -7.30
N VAL A 38 -10.42 1.64 -6.58
CA VAL A 38 -11.50 1.30 -5.63
C VAL A 38 -10.90 1.13 -4.25
N GLY A 39 -11.26 2.02 -3.32
CA GLY A 39 -10.97 1.88 -1.90
C GLY A 39 -12.09 1.16 -1.17
N LYS A 40 -11.75 0.27 -0.23
CA LYS A 40 -12.73 -0.36 0.68
C LYS A 40 -12.30 -0.15 2.12
N SER A 41 -13.16 0.50 2.90
CA SER A 41 -12.91 0.74 4.33
C SER A 41 -13.72 -0.25 5.18
N LYS A 42 -13.04 -1.01 6.03
CA LYS A 42 -13.68 -1.95 6.97
C LYS A 42 -13.65 -1.36 8.37
N LEU A 43 -14.73 -0.67 8.73
CA LEU A 43 -14.89 0.13 9.95
C LEU A 43 -15.84 -0.55 10.93
N SER A 44 -15.84 -1.88 10.98
CA SER A 44 -16.76 -2.66 11.82
C SER A 44 -18.25 -2.42 11.55
N GLN A 45 -18.62 -2.05 10.31
CA GLN A 45 -20.00 -1.70 9.94
C GLN A 45 -21.04 -2.79 10.28
N ASN A 46 -20.62 -4.05 10.32
CA ASN A 46 -21.45 -5.20 10.65
C ASN A 46 -21.60 -5.49 12.17
N LYS A 47 -20.97 -4.69 13.05
CA LYS A 47 -21.02 -4.88 14.51
C LYS A 47 -21.95 -3.88 15.19
N GLU A 48 -22.26 -4.09 16.45
CA GLU A 48 -23.01 -3.12 17.27
C GLU A 48 -22.29 -1.77 17.35
N VAL A 49 -23.03 -0.68 17.53
CA VAL A 49 -22.51 0.69 17.53
C VAL A 49 -21.33 0.85 18.50
N ARG A 50 -21.44 0.30 19.71
CA ARG A 50 -20.38 0.34 20.73
C ARG A 50 -19.07 -0.31 20.24
N ASP A 51 -19.17 -1.38 19.45
CA ASP A 51 -18.01 -2.10 18.91
C ASP A 51 -17.36 -1.37 17.72
N ILE A 52 -18.00 -0.31 17.22
CA ILE A 52 -17.44 0.64 16.26
C ILE A 52 -16.83 1.84 17.00
N GLN A 53 -17.51 2.35 18.03
CA GLN A 53 -17.06 3.51 18.82
C GLN A 53 -15.77 3.22 19.59
N ASN A 54 -15.73 2.13 20.36
CA ASN A 54 -14.60 1.84 21.26
C ASN A 54 -13.25 1.76 20.50
N PRO A 55 -13.14 1.03 19.37
CA PRO A 55 -11.90 1.06 18.60
C PRO A 55 -11.63 2.42 17.95
N GLY A 56 -12.67 3.17 17.56
CA GLY A 56 -12.53 4.52 17.00
C GLY A 56 -11.87 5.49 17.97
N GLU A 57 -12.34 5.53 19.22
CA GLU A 57 -11.76 6.35 20.28
C GLU A 57 -10.31 5.92 20.60
N MET A 58 -10.07 4.61 20.69
CA MET A 58 -8.75 4.05 20.98
C MET A 58 -7.73 4.40 19.88
N LEU A 59 -8.11 4.24 18.61
CA LEU A 59 -7.24 4.55 17.47
C LEU A 59 -6.91 6.04 17.43
N ARG A 60 -7.88 6.91 17.72
CA ARG A 60 -7.64 8.34 17.85
C ARG A 60 -6.66 8.66 18.98
N ALA A 61 -6.80 8.02 20.14
CA ALA A 61 -5.88 8.20 21.27
C ALA A 61 -4.44 7.73 20.94
N GLN A 62 -4.29 6.70 20.10
CA GLN A 62 -2.99 6.17 19.66
C GLN A 62 -2.37 6.94 18.48
N GLY A 63 -2.98 8.05 18.04
CA GLY A 63 -2.48 8.88 16.94
C GLY A 63 -2.85 8.38 15.55
N ALA A 64 -3.62 7.29 15.43
CA ALA A 64 -4.21 6.83 14.17
C ALA A 64 -5.49 7.63 13.85
N ILE A 65 -5.35 8.97 13.85
CA ILE A 65 -6.45 9.94 13.84
C ILE A 65 -7.43 9.68 12.69
N ALA A 66 -6.93 9.55 11.46
CA ALA A 66 -7.78 9.40 10.28
C ALA A 66 -8.67 8.13 10.34
N MET A 67 -8.15 7.02 10.85
CA MET A 67 -8.91 5.78 11.00
C MET A 67 -9.87 5.85 12.18
N GLY A 68 -9.43 6.41 13.31
CA GLY A 68 -10.29 6.62 14.48
C GLY A 68 -11.51 7.47 14.16
N GLU A 69 -11.30 8.62 13.52
CA GLU A 69 -12.37 9.52 13.08
C GLU A 69 -13.32 8.84 12.07
N ALA A 70 -12.80 8.07 11.12
CA ALA A 70 -13.63 7.33 10.18
C ALA A 70 -14.53 6.29 10.89
N MET A 71 -14.00 5.59 11.90
CA MET A 71 -14.81 4.66 12.69
C MET A 71 -15.87 5.38 13.53
N LEU A 72 -15.54 6.51 14.15
CA LEU A 72 -16.51 7.30 14.91
C LEU A 72 -17.63 7.85 14.02
N ALA A 73 -17.30 8.32 12.82
CA ALA A 73 -18.29 8.74 11.83
C ALA A 73 -19.20 7.57 11.40
N ALA A 74 -18.64 6.37 11.20
CA ALA A 74 -19.42 5.18 10.88
C ALA A 74 -20.36 4.75 12.03
N ALA A 75 -19.93 4.91 13.30
CA ALA A 75 -20.78 4.65 14.45
C ALA A 75 -21.94 5.64 14.56
N ALA A 76 -21.67 6.94 14.33
CA ALA A 76 -22.70 7.98 14.32
C ALA A 76 -23.75 7.73 13.25
N ALA A 77 -23.33 7.38 12.03
CA ALA A 77 -24.23 7.07 10.91
C ALA A 77 -25.10 5.82 11.17
N LYS A 78 -24.65 4.88 11.98
CA LYS A 78 -25.40 3.66 12.34
C LYS A 78 -26.40 3.86 13.48
N SER A 79 -26.24 4.94 14.25
CA SER A 79 -27.09 5.23 15.41
C SER A 79 -28.31 6.09 15.06
N GLN A 80 -28.41 6.51 13.79
CA GLN A 80 -29.57 7.16 13.17
C GLN A 80 -30.47 6.10 12.55
#